data_AF-A0A7J3VTT4-F1
#
_entry.id   AF-A0A7J3VTT4-F1
#
_cell.length_a   1.000
_cell.length_b   1.000
_cell.length_c   1.000
_cell.angle_alpha   90.00
_cell.angle_beta   90.00
_cell.angle_gamma   90.00
#
_symmetry.space_group_name_H-M   'P 1'
#
loop_
_entity.id
_entity.type
_entity.pdbx_description
1 polymer ?
#
loop_
_entity_poly.entity_id
_entity_poly.type
_entity_poly.pdbx_seq_one_letter_code
_entity_poly.pdbx_strand_id
1 'polypeptide(L)'
;IVPTLFERKRCLIPAAIDQDPYWRIQRDIAEGLGFYKSAAIHSRFLMPLTGPAGKMSASQPESAVFLTDNPKDVRRKIWQAYSGGQPTVELHRKLGGNPDVDVSFQWLYYFFEEDDRRVEQIRSDYVSGKLLTGELKEILIEKVQGFLERFRESRERAADRIHLFTRYGKLAERMWESWSD
;
A
#
# COMPACT_ATOMS: atom_id res chain seq x y z
N ILE A 1 -4.85 25.10 0.05
CA ILE A 1 -6.22 25.45 -0.39
C ILE A 1 -7.09 24.24 -0.15
N VAL A 2 -8.31 24.45 0.33
CA VAL A 2 -9.28 23.39 0.55
C VAL A 2 -10.34 23.52 -0.55
N PRO A 3 -10.24 22.78 -1.67
CA PRO A 3 -11.13 23.00 -2.83
C PRO A 3 -12.61 22.87 -2.49
N THR A 4 -12.93 22.04 -1.50
CA THR A 4 -14.29 21.83 -0.99
C THR A 4 -14.89 23.04 -0.27
N LEU A 5 -14.11 24.09 0.03
CA LEU A 5 -14.65 25.38 0.50
C LEU A 5 -15.21 26.23 -0.64
N PHE A 6 -14.71 26.04 -1.86
CA PHE A 6 -15.01 26.92 -3.01
C PHE A 6 -15.89 26.22 -4.06
N GLU A 7 -15.97 24.89 -4.02
CA GLU A 7 -16.78 24.09 -4.96
C GLU A 7 -17.90 23.31 -4.26
N ARG A 8 -19.12 23.37 -4.79
CA ARG A 8 -20.22 22.48 -4.38
C ARG A 8 -20.15 21.16 -5.14
N LYS A 9 -19.14 20.35 -4.84
CA LYS A 9 -18.99 18.99 -5.37
C LYS A 9 -18.93 17.96 -4.24
N ARG A 10 -19.30 16.71 -4.55
CA ARG A 10 -19.16 15.60 -3.60
C ARG A 10 -17.70 15.20 -3.48
N CYS A 11 -17.16 15.21 -2.27
CA CYS A 11 -15.80 14.75 -1.98
C CYS A 11 -15.76 13.21 -1.95
N LEU A 12 -14.71 12.63 -2.55
CA LEU A 12 -14.38 11.21 -2.46
C LEU A 12 -13.10 11.05 -1.62
N ILE A 13 -13.16 10.25 -0.57
CA ILE A 13 -12.05 10.02 0.36
C ILE A 13 -11.56 8.56 0.24
N PRO A 14 -10.44 8.32 -0.45
CA PRO A 14 -9.75 7.03 -0.41
C PRO A 14 -8.85 6.97 0.82
N ALA A 15 -9.09 6.01 1.72
CA ALA A 15 -8.28 5.84 2.93
C ALA A 15 -8.45 4.44 3.53
N ALA A 16 -7.54 4.07 4.43
CA ALA A 16 -7.72 2.85 5.22
C ALA A 16 -8.88 2.99 6.22
N ILE A 17 -9.44 1.84 6.63
CA ILE A 17 -10.67 1.79 7.44
C ILE A 17 -10.54 2.43 8.84
N ASP A 18 -9.33 2.60 9.37
CA ASP A 18 -9.07 3.28 10.66
C ASP A 18 -9.45 4.75 10.66
N GLN A 19 -9.51 5.38 9.49
CA GLN A 19 -9.86 6.79 9.36
C GLN A 19 -11.38 7.00 9.25
N ASP A 20 -12.18 5.92 9.14
CA ASP A 20 -13.64 5.98 9.02
C ASP A 20 -14.39 6.78 10.10
N PRO A 21 -13.99 6.74 11.38
CA PRO A 21 -14.60 7.56 12.42
C PRO A 21 -14.59 9.07 12.11
N TYR A 22 -13.59 9.59 11.39
CA TYR A 22 -13.48 11.03 11.11
C TYR A 22 -14.55 11.53 10.15
N TRP A 23 -14.74 10.87 9.00
CA TRP A 23 -15.74 11.31 8.02
C TRP A 23 -17.14 10.77 8.31
N ARG A 24 -17.29 9.78 9.19
CA ARG A 24 -18.62 9.45 9.75
C ARG A 24 -19.27 10.66 10.41
N ILE A 25 -18.52 11.35 11.28
CA ILE A 25 -18.99 12.60 11.92
C ILE A 25 -19.29 13.66 10.86
N GLN A 26 -18.42 13.81 9.84
CA GLN A 26 -18.66 14.73 8.73
C GLN A 26 -19.99 14.45 8.03
N ARG A 27 -20.32 13.18 7.77
CA ARG A 27 -21.55 12.78 7.07
C ARG A 27 -22.81 13.07 7.88
N ASP A 28 -22.72 13.01 9.21
CA ASP A 28 -23.85 13.32 10.09
C ASP A 28 -24.20 14.82 10.09
N ILE A 29 -23.19 15.69 10.01
CA ILE A 29 -23.40 17.15 10.08
C ILE A 29 -23.53 17.84 8.71
N ALA A 30 -23.03 17.22 7.63
CA ALA A 30 -22.88 17.86 6.32
C ALA A 30 -24.17 18.47 5.78
N GLU A 31 -25.26 17.71 5.79
CA GLU A 31 -26.55 18.15 5.22
C GLU A 31 -27.15 19.31 6.02
N GLY A 32 -27.00 19.30 7.36
CA GLY A 32 -27.43 20.39 8.23
C GLY A 32 -26.69 21.71 7.95
N LEU A 33 -25.48 21.64 7.42
CA LEU A 33 -24.67 22.78 6.99
C LEU A 33 -24.83 23.10 5.49
N GLY A 34 -25.71 22.41 4.77
CA GLY A 34 -25.93 22.61 3.33
C GLY A 34 -24.81 22.06 2.43
N PHE A 35 -23.98 21.14 2.94
CA PHE A 35 -22.92 20.47 2.19
C PHE A 35 -23.31 19.03 1.83
N TYR A 36 -22.61 18.47 0.84
CA TYR A 36 -22.75 17.06 0.50
C TYR A 36 -22.01 16.17 1.52
N LYS A 37 -22.64 15.05 1.87
CA LYS A 37 -21.96 13.93 2.54
C LYS A 37 -20.79 13.45 1.68
N SER A 38 -19.64 13.23 2.31
CA SER A 38 -18.48 12.62 1.64
C SER A 38 -18.79 11.17 1.24
N ALA A 39 -18.29 10.77 0.08
CA ALA A 39 -18.15 9.37 -0.30
C ALA A 39 -16.79 8.87 0.20
N ALA A 40 -16.71 7.60 0.60
CA ALA A 40 -15.46 6.98 1.04
C ALA A 40 -15.24 5.65 0.33
N ILE A 41 -13.99 5.34 0.00
CA ILE A 41 -13.55 4.02 -0.47
C ILE A 41 -12.49 3.55 0.52
N HIS A 42 -12.73 2.39 1.14
CA HIS A 42 -11.87 1.87 2.19
C HIS A 42 -10.90 0.81 1.66
N SER A 43 -9.61 0.98 1.96
CA SER A 43 -8.62 -0.06 1.73
C SER A 43 -8.51 -1.00 2.94
N ARG A 44 -8.18 -2.27 2.67
CA ARG A 44 -7.76 -3.21 3.73
C ARG A 44 -6.40 -2.80 4.27
N PHE A 45 -6.09 -3.23 5.50
CA PHE A 45 -4.74 -3.10 6.02
C PHE A 45 -3.82 -4.09 5.34
N LEU A 46 -2.56 -3.68 5.25
CA LEU A 46 -1.49 -4.52 4.77
C LEU A 46 -0.96 -5.36 5.90
N MET A 47 -0.74 -6.64 5.58
CA MET A 47 -0.11 -7.58 6.49
C MET A 47 1.30 -7.08 6.82
N PRO A 48 1.66 -6.90 8.11
CA PRO A 48 3.02 -6.60 8.49
C PRO A 48 3.95 -7.78 8.18
N LEU A 49 5.26 -7.50 8.09
CA LEU A 49 6.25 -8.55 7.85
C LEU A 49 6.25 -9.62 8.95
N THR A 50 5.76 -9.30 10.15
CA THR A 50 5.65 -10.21 11.29
C THR A 50 4.51 -11.23 11.18
N GLY A 51 3.59 -11.10 10.22
CA GLY A 51 2.51 -12.07 9.97
C GLY A 51 1.10 -11.47 9.95
N PRO A 52 0.06 -12.32 9.96
CA PRO A 52 -1.33 -11.91 9.68
C PRO A 52 -1.97 -11.02 10.74
N ALA A 53 -1.40 -10.94 11.94
CA ALA A 53 -1.91 -10.12 13.02
C ALA A 53 -1.24 -8.74 13.04
N GLY A 54 -2.06 -7.69 13.12
CA GLY A 54 -1.61 -6.32 13.33
C GLY A 54 -1.51 -5.49 12.04
N LYS A 55 -0.78 -4.37 12.13
CA LYS A 55 -0.53 -3.43 11.04
C LYS A 55 0.96 -3.13 10.93
N MET A 56 1.42 -2.79 9.74
CA MET A 56 2.76 -2.20 9.59
C MET A 56 2.87 -0.94 10.45
N SER A 57 3.97 -0.82 11.20
CA SER A 57 4.21 0.34 12.05
C SER A 57 5.60 0.90 11.83
N ALA A 58 5.69 2.21 11.58
CA ALA A 58 6.97 2.92 11.51
C ALA A 58 7.75 2.85 12.84
N SER A 59 7.05 2.66 13.97
CA SER A 59 7.70 2.47 15.28
C SER A 59 8.31 1.07 15.48
N GLN A 60 8.03 0.13 14.58
CA GLN A 60 8.60 -1.22 14.59
C GLN A 60 9.27 -1.48 13.23
N PRO A 61 10.55 -1.09 13.06
CA PRO A 61 11.25 -1.16 11.77
C PRO A 61 11.27 -2.54 11.11
N GLU A 62 11.26 -3.61 11.91
CA GLU A 62 11.24 -5.00 11.44
C GLU A 62 9.85 -5.43 10.93
N SER A 63 8.80 -4.68 11.22
CA SER A 63 7.43 -4.96 10.75
C SER A 63 7.15 -4.45 9.33
N ALA A 64 8.04 -3.62 8.77
CA ALA A 64 7.77 -2.87 7.54
C ALA A 64 9.01 -2.69 6.65
N VAL A 65 8.77 -2.60 5.35
CA VAL A 65 9.76 -2.09 4.38
C VAL A 65 9.53 -0.60 4.20
N PHE A 66 10.54 0.21 4.48
CA PHE A 66 10.47 1.66 4.27
C PHE A 66 10.84 2.03 2.84
N LEU A 67 10.25 3.12 2.34
CA LEU A 67 10.55 3.66 1.02
C LEU A 67 12.01 4.12 0.85
N THR A 68 12.72 4.28 1.96
CA THR A 68 14.14 4.66 2.03
C THR A 68 15.07 3.48 2.29
N ASP A 69 14.55 2.26 2.52
CA ASP A 69 15.38 1.09 2.79
C ASP A 69 16.27 0.79 1.57
N ASN A 70 17.53 0.43 1.82
CA ASN A 70 18.44 0.01 0.75
C ASN A 70 18.16 -1.45 0.32
N PRO A 71 18.67 -1.90 -0.85
CA PRO A 71 18.39 -3.25 -1.34
C PRO A 71 18.76 -4.38 -0.37
N LYS A 72 19.83 -4.21 0.44
CA LYS A 72 20.26 -5.22 1.42
C LYS A 72 19.28 -5.33 2.58
N ASP A 73 18.79 -4.21 3.09
CA ASP A 73 17.79 -4.17 4.17
C ASP A 73 16.45 -4.73 3.70
N VAL A 74 16.01 -4.37 2.49
CA VAL A 74 14.80 -4.94 1.85
C VAL A 74 14.90 -6.46 1.79
N ARG A 75 16.01 -6.99 1.27
CA ARG A 75 16.23 -8.43 1.18
C ARG A 75 16.21 -9.08 2.57
N ARG A 76 16.94 -8.53 3.54
CA ARG A 76 16.97 -9.05 4.92
C ARG A 76 15.56 -9.13 5.53
N LYS A 77 14.81 -8.03 5.45
CA LYS A 77 13.46 -7.90 6.02
C LYS A 77 12.47 -8.87 5.38
N ILE A 78 12.41 -8.93 4.05
CA ILE A 78 11.52 -9.87 3.34
C ILE A 78 11.95 -11.32 3.60
N TRP A 79 13.25 -11.59 3.68
CA TRP A 79 13.75 -12.92 4.00
C TRP A 79 13.28 -13.40 5.37
N GLN A 80 13.17 -12.49 6.35
CA GLN A 80 12.67 -12.75 7.70
C GLN A 80 11.14 -12.68 7.83
N ALA A 81 10.43 -12.27 6.77
CA ALA A 81 8.98 -12.12 6.81
C ALA A 81 8.28 -13.45 7.11
N TYR A 82 7.13 -13.37 7.78
CA TYR A 82 6.30 -14.51 8.14
C TYR A 82 5.92 -15.32 6.89
N SER A 83 6.07 -16.63 7.01
CA SER A 83 5.81 -17.58 5.94
C SER A 83 4.60 -18.46 6.28
N GLY A 84 3.76 -18.70 5.29
CA GLY A 84 2.73 -19.73 5.31
C GLY A 84 3.21 -21.11 4.84
N GLY A 85 4.52 -21.29 4.64
CA GLY A 85 5.14 -22.53 4.21
C GLY A 85 5.31 -23.55 5.33
N GLN A 86 5.93 -24.69 5.01
CA GLN A 86 6.17 -25.77 5.98
C GLN A 86 7.59 -25.66 6.57
N PRO A 87 7.85 -26.26 7.75
CA PRO A 87 9.16 -26.17 8.41
C PRO A 87 10.32 -26.78 7.61
N THR A 88 10.06 -27.78 6.77
CA THR A 88 11.08 -28.41 5.93
C THR A 88 10.67 -28.44 4.46
N VAL A 89 11.66 -28.55 3.57
CA VAL A 89 11.43 -28.63 2.13
C VAL A 89 10.60 -29.87 1.79
N GLU A 90 10.89 -31.03 2.40
CA GLU A 90 10.13 -32.26 2.11
C GLU A 90 8.65 -32.11 2.48
N LEU A 91 8.37 -31.52 3.64
CA LEU A 91 7.00 -31.25 4.08
C LEU A 91 6.33 -30.23 3.15
N HIS A 92 7.04 -29.19 2.72
CA HIS A 92 6.49 -28.18 1.82
C HIS A 92 6.17 -28.77 0.44
N ARG A 93 7.03 -29.63 -0.11
CA ARG A 93 6.76 -30.34 -1.36
C ARG A 93 5.54 -31.26 -1.25
N LYS A 94 5.27 -31.81 -0.07
CA LYS A 94 4.17 -32.78 0.16
C LYS A 94 2.84 -32.11 0.50
N LEU A 95 2.87 -31.06 1.31
CA LEU A 95 1.68 -30.43 1.91
C LEU A 95 1.39 -29.03 1.34
N GLY A 96 2.35 -28.42 0.62
CA GLY A 96 2.23 -27.08 0.10
C GLY A 96 2.36 -25.97 1.15
N GLY A 97 2.29 -24.74 0.66
CA GLY A 97 2.19 -23.53 1.46
C GLY A 97 0.77 -22.96 1.51
N ASN A 98 0.48 -22.19 2.56
CA ASN A 98 -0.76 -21.44 2.70
C ASN A 98 -0.57 -19.97 2.26
N PRO A 99 -1.05 -19.57 1.08
CA PRO A 99 -0.93 -18.20 0.59
C PRO A 99 -1.72 -17.16 1.39
N ASP A 100 -2.78 -17.56 2.11
CA ASP A 100 -3.66 -16.63 2.83
C ASP A 100 -2.97 -15.98 4.04
N VAL A 101 -1.97 -16.67 4.59
CA VAL A 101 -1.18 -16.20 5.75
C VAL A 101 0.26 -15.86 5.39
N ASP A 102 0.70 -16.12 4.15
CA ASP A 102 2.06 -15.83 3.70
C ASP A 102 2.21 -14.37 3.28
N VAL A 103 3.04 -13.62 4.01
CA VAL A 103 3.25 -12.19 3.76
C VAL A 103 3.72 -11.95 2.34
N SER A 104 4.60 -12.81 1.82
CA SER A 104 5.23 -12.60 0.52
C SER A 104 4.21 -12.74 -0.60
N PHE A 105 3.37 -13.77 -0.52
CA PHE A 105 2.25 -13.93 -1.44
C PHE A 105 1.25 -12.77 -1.34
N GLN A 106 0.85 -12.38 -0.13
CA GLN A 106 -0.12 -11.30 0.06
C GLN A 106 0.37 -9.98 -0.52
N TRP A 107 1.65 -9.65 -0.37
CA TRP A 107 2.23 -8.43 -0.96
C TRP A 107 2.29 -8.50 -2.49
N LEU A 108 2.65 -9.66 -3.06
CA LEU A 108 2.58 -9.88 -4.51
C LEU A 108 1.15 -9.67 -5.02
N TYR A 109 0.17 -10.31 -4.39
CA TYR A 109 -1.26 -10.23 -4.74
C TYR A 109 -1.81 -8.79 -4.68
N TYR A 110 -1.47 -8.02 -3.65
CA TYR A 110 -2.07 -6.68 -3.47
C TYR A 110 -1.34 -5.54 -4.21
N PHE A 111 -0.04 -5.67 -4.51
CA PHE A 111 0.75 -4.53 -5.03
C PHE A 111 1.73 -4.82 -6.15
N PHE A 112 2.39 -5.97 -6.10
CA PHE A 112 3.65 -6.14 -6.83
C PHE A 112 3.53 -7.05 -8.06
N GLU A 113 2.43 -7.77 -8.21
CA GLU A 113 2.10 -8.49 -9.43
C GLU A 113 0.84 -7.91 -10.07
N GLU A 114 0.98 -7.45 -11.31
CA GLU A 114 -0.07 -6.76 -12.07
C GLU A 114 -0.87 -7.72 -12.95
N ASP A 115 -0.30 -8.89 -13.28
CA ASP A 115 -0.96 -9.93 -14.07
C ASP A 115 -1.67 -10.94 -13.16
N ASP A 116 -3.00 -10.88 -13.12
CA ASP A 116 -3.86 -11.81 -12.38
C ASP A 116 -3.56 -13.29 -12.69
N ARG A 117 -3.17 -13.62 -13.93
CA ARG A 117 -2.81 -14.98 -14.32
C ARG A 117 -1.52 -15.42 -13.66
N ARG A 118 -0.55 -14.51 -13.56
CA ARG A 118 0.72 -14.77 -12.88
C ARG A 118 0.52 -14.93 -11.38
N VAL A 119 -0.33 -14.09 -10.77
CA VAL A 119 -0.73 -14.22 -9.36
C VAL A 119 -1.34 -15.59 -9.09
N GLU A 120 -2.30 -16.03 -9.90
CA GLU A 120 -2.95 -17.33 -9.71
C GLU A 120 -1.99 -18.49 -9.97
N GLN A 121 -1.07 -18.36 -10.92
CA GLN A 121 0.00 -19.35 -11.13
C GLN A 121 0.90 -19.48 -9.91
N ILE A 122 1.36 -18.36 -9.34
CA ILE A 122 2.18 -18.34 -8.11
C ILE A 122 1.39 -18.99 -6.96
N ARG A 123 0.09 -18.67 -6.83
CA ARG A 123 -0.79 -19.26 -5.82
C ARG A 123 -0.87 -20.78 -5.95
N SER A 124 -1.14 -21.26 -7.16
CA SER A 124 -1.26 -22.69 -7.46
C SER A 124 0.05 -23.43 -7.24
N ASP A 125 1.16 -22.87 -7.70
CA ASP A 125 2.50 -23.46 -7.52
C ASP A 125 2.88 -23.49 -6.02
N TYR A 126 2.51 -22.48 -5.23
CA TYR A 126 2.78 -22.44 -3.79
C TYR A 126 1.92 -23.45 -3.01
N VAL A 127 0.61 -23.51 -3.30
CA VAL A 127 -0.33 -24.46 -2.68
C VAL A 127 0.00 -25.91 -3.02
N SER A 128 0.50 -26.17 -4.23
CA SER A 128 0.93 -27.52 -4.62
C SER A 128 2.30 -27.93 -4.06
N GLY A 129 3.04 -26.98 -3.46
CA GLY A 129 4.42 -27.20 -3.01
C GLY A 129 5.45 -27.19 -4.14
N LYS A 130 5.06 -26.84 -5.37
CA LYS A 130 5.97 -26.67 -6.51
C LYS A 130 6.85 -25.43 -6.38
N LEU A 131 6.34 -24.36 -5.79
CA LEU A 131 7.11 -23.17 -5.44
C LEU A 131 7.46 -23.23 -3.95
N LEU A 132 8.74 -23.12 -3.62
CA LEU A 132 9.20 -23.03 -2.23
C LEU A 132 9.04 -21.61 -1.68
N THR A 133 8.95 -21.49 -0.36
CA THR A 133 8.91 -20.18 0.33
C THR A 133 10.09 -19.27 -0.01
N GLY A 134 11.31 -19.83 -0.10
CA GLY A 134 12.49 -19.04 -0.49
C GLY A 134 12.36 -18.46 -1.89
N GLU A 135 11.83 -19.25 -2.83
CA GLU A 135 11.60 -18.81 -4.21
C GLU A 135 10.51 -17.74 -4.28
N LEU A 136 9.42 -17.91 -3.54
CA LEU A 136 8.36 -16.90 -3.41
C LEU A 136 8.89 -15.57 -2.85
N LYS A 137 9.76 -15.62 -1.83
CA LYS A 137 10.39 -14.44 -1.25
C LYS A 137 11.31 -13.74 -2.24
N GLU A 138 12.10 -14.47 -3.03
CA GLU A 138 12.96 -13.88 -4.06
C GLU A 138 12.14 -13.15 -5.13
N ILE A 139 10.99 -13.70 -5.57
CA ILE A 139 10.07 -13.01 -6.49
C ILE A 139 9.61 -11.67 -5.90
N LEU A 140 9.21 -11.66 -4.62
CA LEU A 140 8.82 -10.41 -3.96
C LEU A 140 9.98 -9.43 -3.84
N ILE A 141 11.19 -9.89 -3.45
CA ILE A 141 12.38 -9.06 -3.30
C ILE A 141 12.68 -8.32 -4.61
N GLU A 142 12.66 -9.03 -5.74
CA GLU A 142 12.90 -8.45 -7.05
C GLU A 142 11.90 -7.33 -7.36
N LYS A 143 10.60 -7.59 -7.18
CA LYS A 143 9.54 -6.60 -7.46
C LYS A 143 9.63 -5.38 -6.53
N VAL A 144 9.87 -5.59 -5.24
CA VAL A 144 10.00 -4.50 -4.25
C VAL A 144 11.24 -3.65 -4.54
N GLN A 145 12.38 -4.26 -4.85
CA GLN A 145 13.60 -3.53 -5.17
C GLN A 145 13.42 -2.69 -6.45
N GLY A 146 12.84 -3.27 -7.50
CA GLY A 146 12.56 -2.53 -8.73
C GLY A 146 11.56 -1.38 -8.52
N PHE A 147 10.55 -1.58 -7.67
CA PHE A 147 9.64 -0.49 -7.27
C PHE A 147 10.38 0.64 -6.53
N LEU A 148 11.20 0.30 -5.53
CA LEU A 148 11.92 1.29 -4.73
C LEU A 148 12.94 2.08 -5.54
N GLU A 149 13.58 1.44 -6.52
CA GLU A 149 14.48 2.13 -7.46
C GLU A 149 13.73 3.21 -8.25
N ARG A 150 12.62 2.83 -8.92
CA ARG A 150 11.77 3.78 -9.64
C ARG A 150 11.21 4.88 -8.73
N PHE A 151 10.86 4.53 -7.50
CA PHE A 151 10.35 5.47 -6.51
C PHE A 151 11.42 6.51 -6.13
N ARG A 152 12.67 6.10 -5.88
CA ARG A 152 13.77 7.01 -5.55
C ARG A 152 14.04 8.00 -6.68
N GLU A 153 14.11 7.52 -7.93
CA GLU A 153 14.28 8.41 -9.08
C GLU A 153 13.13 9.42 -9.22
N SER A 154 11.89 8.96 -8.98
CA SER A 154 10.72 9.82 -9.04
C SER A 154 10.72 10.87 -7.93
N ARG A 155 11.16 10.49 -6.73
CA ARG A 155 11.31 11.38 -5.58
C ARG A 155 12.35 12.45 -5.83
N GLU A 156 13.51 12.10 -6.40
CA GLU A 156 14.55 13.07 -6.75
C GLU A 156 14.06 14.07 -7.80
N ARG A 157 13.39 13.60 -8.86
CA ARG A 157 12.77 14.44 -9.88
C ARG A 157 11.69 15.39 -9.34
N ALA A 158 11.06 15.04 -8.23
CA ALA A 158 10.01 15.83 -7.61
C ALA A 158 10.53 16.94 -6.69
N ALA A 159 11.80 16.90 -6.26
CA ALA A 159 12.36 17.81 -5.25
C ALA A 159 12.15 19.29 -5.59
N ASP A 160 12.46 19.69 -6.82
CA ASP A 160 12.32 21.08 -7.27
C ASP A 160 10.87 21.48 -7.56
N ARG A 161 9.94 20.52 -7.60
CA ARG A 161 8.53 20.74 -7.95
C ARG A 161 7.61 20.83 -6.75
N ILE A 162 8.11 20.66 -5.53
CA ILE A 162 7.30 20.68 -4.30
C ILE A 162 6.49 21.97 -4.18
N HIS A 163 7.07 23.11 -4.55
CA HIS A 163 6.40 24.42 -4.48
C HIS A 163 5.10 24.47 -5.30
N LEU A 164 5.02 23.72 -6.42
CA LEU A 164 3.83 23.62 -7.27
C LEU A 164 2.67 22.85 -6.61
N PHE A 165 2.94 22.03 -5.60
CA PHE A 165 1.91 21.29 -4.86
C PHE A 165 1.42 22.03 -3.61
N THR A 166 1.91 23.25 -3.39
CA THR A 166 1.53 24.09 -2.25
C THR A 166 0.72 25.32 -2.70
N ARG A 167 1.25 26.53 -2.53
CA ARG A 167 0.55 27.78 -2.88
C ARG A 167 0.55 28.08 -4.37
N TYR A 168 1.58 27.66 -5.09
CA TYR A 168 1.87 28.05 -6.49
C TYR A 168 1.42 27.00 -7.51
N GLY A 169 0.46 26.15 -7.13
CA GLY A 169 -0.10 25.18 -8.05
C GLY A 169 -1.10 25.82 -9.01
N LYS A 170 -1.21 25.29 -10.23
CA LYS A 170 -2.16 25.81 -11.24
C LYS A 170 -3.63 25.86 -10.77
N LEU A 171 -4.06 24.87 -9.96
CA LEU A 171 -5.38 24.89 -9.36
C LEU A 171 -5.42 25.93 -8.23
N ALA A 172 -4.34 26.03 -7.47
CA ALA A 172 -4.25 26.93 -6.34
C ALA A 172 -4.36 28.40 -6.75
N GLU A 173 -3.59 28.80 -7.76
CA GLU A 173 -3.60 30.14 -8.34
C GLU A 173 -4.98 30.51 -8.87
N ARG A 174 -5.60 29.63 -9.67
CA ARG A 174 -6.97 29.84 -10.18
C ARG A 174 -7.99 30.08 -9.06
N MET A 175 -7.87 29.35 -7.96
CA MET A 175 -8.79 29.48 -6.84
C MET A 175 -8.56 30.77 -6.06
N TRP A 176 -7.31 31.23 -5.92
CA TRP A 176 -7.00 32.51 -5.31
C TRP A 176 -7.52 33.69 -6.11
N GLU A 177 -7.33 33.67 -7.43
CA GLU A 177 -7.87 34.70 -8.34
C GLU A 177 -9.40 34.81 -8.21
N SER A 178 -10.10 33.66 -8.17
CA SER A 178 -11.56 33.63 -8.03
C SER A 178 -12.11 34.04 -6.65
N TRP A 179 -11.24 34.19 -5.64
CA TRP A 179 -11.66 34.56 -4.27
C TRP A 179 -11.49 36.07 -3.97
N SER A 180 -10.73 36.79 -4.78
CA SER A 180 -10.45 38.22 -4.61
C SER A 180 -11.59 39.17 -5.04
N ASP A 181 -12.74 38.63 -5.45
CA ASP A 181 -13.99 39.35 -5.76
C ASP A 181 -15.08 38.97 -4.74
#